data_AF-A0A1H5TV53-F1
#
_entry.id   AF-A0A1H5TV53-F1
#
_cell.length_a   1.000
_cell.length_b   1.000
_cell.length_c   1.000
_cell.angle_alpha   90.00
_cell.angle_beta   90.00
_cell.angle_gamma   90.00
#
_symmetry.space_group_name_H-M   'P 1'
#
loop_
_entity.id
_entity.type
_entity.pdbx_description
1 polymer ?
#
loop_
_entity_poly.entity_id
_entity_poly.type
_entity_poly.pdbx_seq_one_letter_code
_entity_poly.pdbx_strand_id
1 'polypeptide(L)'
;MTTAWLDTDLARWVETCRDDRELSGLAAAATVTFGIRADDRTALFGFHGGELAEPADDPDFVLVAADADWSEFFQPVPPPAHQNFFGMLMRVPGARVEGSELAMAQHAHIVRRVLELGREAISGPLTAPAAHPARGKAHLRPGYVRISVRGEPVEIFYEEAGAGPDVLLLHTAGADARQYHELMADPALASRCRLVAFDLPGHGRSGLLPGVVPGGYSLTTDQYATAVLAVIDALGLVSPVVSGSSMGGEICLELAHRAPHALGGVIACEASDRVPGRKVPWAKHPAVNESTFVPEWVYGLMAPQSPERCRREVWWGYSQGGFGTFAGDIDFYSGDWDGRERVGEIDTSRCPVIMMTGEYDYSCTPAMSAATARKIPGAVFWPMPDLGHFPMAENPPLFAEHFAAALDRLGIP
;
A
#
# COMPACT_ATOMS: atom_id res chain seq x y z
N MET A 1 13.61 14.83 30.91
CA MET A 1 13.00 13.98 29.87
C MET A 1 12.18 14.91 29.00
N THR A 2 12.45 14.94 27.71
CA THR A 2 11.64 15.66 26.73
C THR A 2 10.32 14.92 26.60
N THR A 3 9.22 15.59 26.90
CA THR A 3 7.85 15.08 26.77
C THR A 3 7.41 15.12 25.31
N ALA A 4 6.59 14.17 24.86
CA ALA A 4 6.12 14.10 23.47
C ALA A 4 5.39 15.37 22.98
N TRP A 5 4.69 16.06 23.89
CA TRP A 5 4.09 17.37 23.68
C TRP A 5 3.97 18.11 25.02
N LEU A 6 3.97 19.44 24.99
CA LEU A 6 3.71 20.32 26.12
C LEU A 6 2.23 20.74 26.18
N ASP A 7 1.77 21.30 27.30
CA ASP A 7 0.39 21.81 27.42
C ASP A 7 0.10 22.93 26.39
N THR A 8 1.09 23.77 26.09
CA THR A 8 0.99 24.78 25.03
C THR A 8 0.86 24.16 23.65
N ASP A 9 1.44 22.99 23.43
CA ASP A 9 1.29 22.26 22.16
C ASP A 9 -0.10 21.69 22.01
N LEU A 10 -0.69 21.18 23.09
CA LEU A 10 -2.05 20.65 23.08
C LEU A 10 -3.08 21.72 22.73
N ALA A 11 -2.97 22.93 23.30
CA ALA A 11 -3.87 24.04 22.97
C ALA A 11 -3.79 24.40 21.47
N ARG A 12 -2.57 24.51 20.93
CA ARG A 12 -2.33 24.76 19.51
C ARG A 12 -2.83 23.61 18.63
N TRP A 13 -2.65 22.37 19.04
CA TRP A 13 -3.14 21.20 18.33
C TRP A 13 -4.66 21.20 18.20
N VAL A 14 -5.39 21.48 19.29
CA VAL A 14 -6.85 21.62 19.26
C VAL A 14 -7.30 22.75 18.34
N GLU A 15 -6.60 23.89 18.35
CA GLU A 15 -6.87 25.02 17.45
C GLU A 15 -6.65 24.62 15.98
N THR A 16 -5.52 23.99 15.65
CA THR A 16 -5.23 23.49 14.30
C THR A 16 -6.30 22.48 13.82
N CYS A 17 -6.78 21.60 14.70
CA CYS A 17 -7.88 20.68 14.39
C CYS A 17 -9.19 21.40 14.07
N ARG A 18 -9.49 22.50 14.78
CA ARG A 18 -10.73 23.27 14.56
C ARG A 18 -10.76 23.96 13.19
N ASP A 19 -9.60 24.38 12.71
CA ASP A 19 -9.48 25.16 11.46
C ASP A 19 -9.23 24.29 10.21
N ASP A 20 -8.94 23.00 10.38
CA ASP A 20 -8.62 22.09 9.27
C ASP A 20 -9.87 21.67 8.47
N ARG A 21 -9.86 22.02 7.18
CA ARG A 21 -10.97 21.73 6.25
C ARG A 21 -11.08 20.25 5.90
N GLU A 22 -9.95 19.54 5.86
CA GLU A 22 -9.93 18.10 5.57
C GLU A 22 -10.55 17.32 6.73
N LEU A 23 -10.13 17.60 7.97
CA LEU A 23 -10.70 17.02 9.17
C LEU A 23 -12.20 17.30 9.27
N SER A 24 -12.64 18.53 8.99
CA SER A 24 -14.07 18.87 8.95
C SER A 24 -14.87 18.03 7.94
N GLY A 25 -14.28 17.74 6.77
CA GLY A 25 -14.90 16.88 5.76
C GLY A 25 -14.91 15.40 6.16
N LEU A 26 -13.80 14.92 6.72
CA LEU A 26 -13.63 13.56 7.21
C LEU A 26 -14.54 13.25 8.41
N ALA A 27 -14.74 14.21 9.29
CA ALA A 27 -15.54 14.04 10.50
C ALA A 27 -17.05 14.20 10.25
N ALA A 28 -17.51 14.48 9.03
CA ALA A 28 -18.92 14.79 8.77
C ALA A 28 -19.91 13.79 9.40
N ALA A 29 -20.78 14.27 10.28
CA ALA A 29 -21.75 13.50 11.06
C ALA A 29 -21.17 12.49 12.07
N ALA A 30 -19.86 12.47 12.31
CA ALA A 30 -19.23 11.60 13.28
C ALA A 30 -19.53 12.06 14.72
N THR A 31 -19.73 11.08 15.60
CA THR A 31 -19.80 11.29 17.05
C THR A 31 -18.89 10.28 17.71
N VAL A 32 -17.78 10.76 18.28
CA VAL A 32 -16.75 9.91 18.91
C VAL A 32 -15.91 10.76 19.86
N THR A 33 -15.55 10.20 21.01
CA THR A 33 -14.50 10.74 21.88
C THR A 33 -13.35 9.75 21.94
N PHE A 34 -12.12 10.19 21.67
CA PHE A 34 -10.96 9.33 21.80
C PHE A 34 -9.78 10.02 22.47
N GLY A 35 -8.92 9.22 23.08
CA GLY A 35 -7.72 9.68 23.77
C GLY A 35 -6.43 9.30 23.07
N ILE A 36 -5.38 10.09 23.32
CA ILE A 36 -3.99 9.79 22.97
C ILE A 36 -3.20 9.85 24.28
N ARG A 37 -2.71 8.69 24.72
CA ARG A 37 -2.03 8.54 26.01
C ARG A 37 -0.54 8.28 25.84
N ALA A 38 0.25 9.18 26.41
CA ALA A 38 1.70 9.10 26.58
C ALA A 38 1.99 8.90 28.07
N ASP A 39 2.31 7.68 28.46
CA ASP A 39 2.50 7.27 29.86
C ASP A 39 1.32 7.67 30.76
N ASP A 40 1.48 8.65 31.65
CA ASP A 40 0.47 9.13 32.60
C ASP A 40 -0.38 10.31 32.09
N ARG A 41 -0.11 10.80 30.88
CA ARG A 41 -0.81 11.96 30.28
C ARG A 41 -1.70 11.54 29.13
N THR A 42 -2.91 12.08 29.08
CA THR A 42 -3.88 11.81 28.02
C THR A 42 -4.39 13.11 27.41
N ALA A 43 -4.28 13.24 26.10
CA ALA A 43 -4.98 14.26 25.32
C ALA A 43 -6.31 13.67 24.81
N LEU A 44 -7.43 14.36 24.98
CA LEU A 44 -8.75 13.91 24.55
C LEU A 44 -9.26 14.76 23.39
N PHE A 45 -9.91 14.11 22.43
CA PHE A 45 -10.55 14.73 21.28
C PHE A 45 -11.98 14.23 21.15
N GLY A 46 -12.95 15.14 21.17
CA GLY A 46 -14.37 14.84 21.05
C GLY A 46 -14.95 15.44 19.77
N PHE A 47 -15.69 14.63 19.02
CA PHE A 47 -16.47 15.07 17.87
C PHE A 47 -17.95 14.79 18.13
N HIS A 48 -18.82 15.72 17.81
CA HIS A 48 -20.27 15.55 17.93
C HIS A 48 -20.97 16.13 16.69
N GLY A 49 -21.61 15.27 15.90
CA GLY A 49 -22.20 15.67 14.62
C GLY A 49 -21.16 16.15 13.59
N GLY A 50 -19.89 15.77 13.78
CA GLY A 50 -18.74 16.11 12.95
C GLY A 50 -18.02 17.41 13.28
N GLU A 51 -18.48 18.14 14.29
CA GLU A 51 -17.76 19.31 14.81
C GLU A 51 -16.91 18.90 16.03
N LEU A 52 -15.71 19.47 16.12
CA LEU A 52 -14.86 19.32 17.31
C LEU A 52 -15.55 20.00 18.51
N ALA A 53 -15.77 19.24 19.57
CA ALA A 53 -16.49 19.64 20.76
C ALA A 53 -15.69 19.34 22.03
N GLU A 54 -16.17 19.83 23.18
CA GLU A 54 -15.62 19.43 24.48
C GLU A 54 -15.71 17.90 24.61
N PRO A 55 -14.59 17.20 24.84
CA PRO A 55 -14.58 15.75 24.93
C PRO A 55 -15.29 15.25 26.19
N ALA A 56 -15.92 14.08 26.11
CA ALA A 56 -16.39 13.38 27.30
C ALA A 56 -15.21 12.89 28.16
N ASP A 57 -15.39 12.81 29.48
CA ASP A 57 -14.38 12.30 30.41
C ASP A 57 -14.05 10.81 30.15
N ASP A 58 -15.03 10.05 29.63
CA ASP A 58 -14.89 8.64 29.29
C ASP A 58 -14.80 8.47 27.76
N PRO A 59 -13.60 8.28 27.18
CA PRO A 59 -13.42 8.12 25.75
C PRO A 59 -13.88 6.74 25.27
N ASP A 60 -14.42 6.67 24.05
CA ASP A 60 -14.78 5.42 23.37
C ASP A 60 -13.56 4.49 23.22
N PHE A 61 -12.39 5.08 22.96
CA PHE A 61 -11.11 4.38 22.90
C PHE A 61 -9.92 5.32 23.17
N VAL A 62 -8.77 4.74 23.50
CA VAL A 62 -7.52 5.45 23.75
C VAL A 62 -6.39 4.79 22.97
N LEU A 63 -5.63 5.59 22.22
CA LEU A 63 -4.37 5.20 21.61
C LEU A 63 -3.25 5.31 22.65
N VAL A 64 -2.54 4.22 22.91
CA VAL A 64 -1.55 4.17 23.98
C VAL A 64 -0.20 3.81 23.41
N ALA A 65 0.84 4.57 23.76
CA ALA A 65 2.24 4.25 23.56
C ALA A 65 3.11 4.96 24.63
N ALA A 66 4.40 4.63 24.72
CA ALA A 66 5.31 5.33 25.63
C ALA A 66 5.52 6.78 25.17
N ASP A 67 5.87 7.68 26.09
CA ASP A 67 6.16 9.08 25.76
C ASP A 67 7.32 9.22 24.75
N ALA A 68 8.31 8.34 24.82
CA ALA A 68 9.40 8.28 23.85
C ALA A 68 8.90 7.94 22.43
N ASP A 69 7.95 7.03 22.28
CA ASP A 69 7.41 6.65 20.97
C ASP A 69 6.53 7.74 20.37
N TRP A 70 5.74 8.43 21.20
CA TRP A 70 5.03 9.62 20.74
C TRP A 70 6.00 10.75 20.35
N SER A 71 7.12 10.89 21.05
CA SER A 71 8.17 11.85 20.69
C SER A 71 8.78 11.57 19.31
N GLU A 72 8.95 10.29 18.94
CA GLU A 72 9.36 9.88 17.59
C GLU A 72 8.25 10.13 16.56
N PHE A 73 7.00 9.80 16.90
CA PHE A 73 5.83 10.01 16.02
C PHE A 73 5.65 11.48 15.60
N PHE A 74 5.88 12.39 16.54
CA PHE A 74 5.72 13.83 16.33
C PHE A 74 6.96 14.51 15.74
N GLN A 75 8.04 13.80 15.40
CA GLN A 75 9.16 14.40 14.66
C GLN A 75 8.72 14.92 13.28
N PRO A 76 9.37 15.97 12.73
CA PRO A 76 9.11 16.45 11.36
C PRO A 76 9.31 15.39 10.28
N VAL A 77 10.23 14.45 10.50
CA VAL A 77 10.43 13.25 9.69
C VAL A 77 10.50 12.10 10.68
N PRO A 78 9.37 11.47 11.01
CA PRO A 78 9.33 10.35 11.96
C PRO A 78 10.10 9.16 11.37
N PRO A 79 10.80 8.36 12.20
CA PRO A 79 11.46 7.16 11.71
C PRO A 79 10.44 6.12 11.21
N PRO A 80 10.89 5.11 10.42
CA PRO A 80 10.03 4.02 9.99
C PRO A 80 9.27 3.36 11.15
N ALA A 81 8.00 3.05 10.90
CA ALA A 81 6.97 2.61 11.85
C ALA A 81 6.34 3.70 12.75
N HIS A 82 6.95 4.87 12.89
CA HIS A 82 6.38 5.99 13.67
C HIS A 82 5.68 7.04 12.79
N GLN A 83 5.61 6.86 11.47
CA GLN A 83 4.92 7.80 10.59
C GLN A 83 3.38 7.77 10.72
N ASN A 84 2.82 6.67 11.24
CA ASN A 84 1.39 6.45 11.42
C ASN A 84 1.13 5.48 12.59
N PHE A 85 0.00 5.64 13.29
CA PHE A 85 -0.31 4.83 14.46
C PHE A 85 -0.52 3.34 14.14
N PHE A 86 -1.00 2.97 12.95
CA PHE A 86 -1.05 1.56 12.54
C PHE A 86 0.34 0.94 12.36
N GLY A 87 1.34 1.73 11.95
CA GLY A 87 2.75 1.32 11.96
C GLY A 87 3.24 1.02 13.38
N MET A 88 2.91 1.92 14.31
CA MET A 88 3.22 1.73 15.73
C MET A 88 2.55 0.47 16.28
N LEU A 89 1.25 0.28 16.05
CA LEU A 89 0.53 -0.93 16.47
C LEU A 89 1.17 -2.23 15.99
N MET A 90 1.77 -2.22 14.78
CA MET A 90 2.40 -3.42 14.22
C MET A 90 3.83 -3.65 14.71
N ARG A 91 4.58 -2.60 15.05
CA ARG A 91 6.04 -2.68 15.18
C ARG A 91 6.62 -2.09 16.46
N VAL A 92 5.87 -1.23 17.16
CA VAL A 92 6.32 -0.55 18.38
C VAL A 92 5.80 -1.31 19.60
N PRO A 93 6.68 -1.87 20.45
CA PRO A 93 6.26 -2.55 21.65
C PRO A 93 5.45 -1.65 22.60
N GLY A 94 4.29 -2.12 23.04
CA GLY A 94 3.43 -1.39 23.96
C GLY A 94 2.42 -0.46 23.30
N ALA A 95 2.58 -0.16 22.00
CA ALA A 95 1.56 0.52 21.21
C ALA A 95 0.29 -0.33 21.14
N ARG A 96 -0.85 0.22 21.54
CA ARG A 96 -2.14 -0.50 21.56
C ARG A 96 -3.34 0.45 21.55
N VAL A 97 -4.50 -0.10 21.26
CA VAL A 97 -5.79 0.54 21.48
C VAL A 97 -6.40 -0.02 22.77
N GLU A 98 -6.86 0.84 23.66
CA GLU A 98 -7.71 0.46 24.80
C GLU A 98 -9.13 0.97 24.55
N GLY A 99 -10.15 0.22 24.96
CA GLY A 99 -11.56 0.55 24.70
C GLY A 99 -12.11 -0.10 23.43
N SER A 100 -13.01 0.58 22.73
CA SER A 100 -13.74 0.04 21.58
C SER A 100 -12.89 0.04 20.30
N GLU A 101 -12.36 -1.12 19.92
CA GLU A 101 -11.68 -1.30 18.63
C GLU A 101 -12.61 -1.06 17.43
N LEU A 102 -13.91 -1.33 17.58
CA LEU A 102 -14.91 -1.04 16.55
C LEU A 102 -15.03 0.47 16.33
N ALA A 103 -15.10 1.26 17.40
CA ALA A 103 -15.17 2.71 17.29
C ALA A 103 -13.88 3.28 16.68
N MET A 104 -12.71 2.74 17.04
CA MET A 104 -11.43 3.10 16.41
C MET A 104 -11.45 2.79 14.90
N ALA A 105 -11.91 1.61 14.49
CA ALA A 105 -12.00 1.25 13.08
C ALA A 105 -12.98 2.13 12.31
N GLN A 106 -14.12 2.49 12.91
CA GLN A 106 -15.11 3.39 12.29
C GLN A 106 -14.55 4.81 12.08
N HIS A 107 -13.65 5.28 12.94
CA HIS A 107 -13.18 6.67 12.96
C HIS A 107 -11.68 6.83 12.66
N ALA A 108 -11.02 5.80 12.12
CA ALA A 108 -9.58 5.79 11.86
C ALA A 108 -9.09 6.99 11.02
N HIS A 109 -9.91 7.46 10.07
CA HIS A 109 -9.63 8.63 9.23
C HIS A 109 -9.57 9.95 10.01
N ILE A 110 -10.46 10.12 10.99
CA ILE A 110 -10.46 11.27 11.89
C ILE A 110 -9.21 11.20 12.77
N VAL A 111 -8.93 10.02 13.33
CA VAL A 111 -7.79 9.79 14.22
C VAL A 111 -6.46 10.05 13.51
N ARG A 112 -6.27 9.56 12.28
CA ARG A 112 -5.10 9.85 11.46
C ARG A 112 -4.92 11.36 11.32
N ARG A 113 -5.96 12.07 10.86
CA ARG A 113 -5.84 13.50 10.56
C ARG A 113 -5.58 14.31 11.82
N VAL A 114 -6.23 14.00 12.94
CA VAL A 114 -5.92 14.60 14.25
C VAL A 114 -4.44 14.40 14.61
N LEU A 115 -3.90 13.20 14.47
CA LEU A 115 -2.49 12.93 14.76
C LEU A 115 -1.53 13.70 13.83
N GLU A 116 -1.84 13.81 12.54
CA GLU A 116 -1.05 14.60 11.58
C GLU A 116 -1.03 16.09 11.97
N LEU A 117 -2.19 16.66 12.29
CA LEU A 117 -2.30 18.06 12.75
C LEU A 117 -1.58 18.27 14.09
N GLY A 118 -1.49 17.23 14.92
CA GLY A 118 -0.67 17.24 16.14
C GLY A 118 0.81 17.37 15.84
N ARG A 119 1.32 16.61 14.87
CA ARG A 119 2.69 16.74 14.38
C ARG A 119 2.94 18.14 13.82
N GLU A 120 2.02 18.66 13.00
CA GLU A 120 2.13 20.00 12.44
C GLU A 120 2.15 21.09 13.52
N ALA A 121 1.31 20.94 14.54
CA ALA A 121 1.31 21.82 15.71
C ALA A 121 2.66 21.73 16.42
N ILE A 122 3.07 20.56 16.90
CA ILE A 122 4.26 20.37 17.76
C ILE A 122 5.56 20.74 17.02
N SER A 123 5.74 20.22 15.81
CA SER A 123 7.02 20.19 15.10
C SER A 123 7.05 20.99 13.80
N GLY A 124 5.91 21.56 13.40
CA GLY A 124 5.75 22.20 12.10
C GLY A 124 5.35 21.21 10.99
N PRO A 125 5.02 21.72 9.78
CA PRO A 125 4.58 20.89 8.68
C PRO A 125 5.66 19.89 8.22
N LEU A 126 5.21 18.73 7.72
CA LEU A 126 6.11 17.76 7.09
C LEU A 126 6.87 18.46 5.95
N THR A 127 8.20 18.31 5.96
CA THR A 127 9.04 18.79 4.85
C THR A 127 9.02 17.72 3.76
N ALA A 128 8.02 17.75 2.88
CA ALA A 128 7.99 16.92 1.69
C ALA A 128 8.56 17.69 0.47
N PRO A 129 9.22 17.02 -0.48
CA PRO A 129 9.58 17.63 -1.75
C PRO A 129 8.33 18.20 -2.44
N ALA A 130 8.50 19.30 -3.17
CA ALA A 130 7.41 19.87 -3.95
C ALA A 130 6.83 18.79 -4.88
N ALA A 131 5.49 18.67 -4.89
CA ALA A 131 4.83 17.71 -5.76
C ALA A 131 5.21 17.98 -7.22
N HIS A 132 5.56 16.93 -7.95
CA HIS A 132 5.72 17.01 -9.39
C HIS A 132 4.33 17.12 -10.05
N PRO A 133 4.21 17.84 -11.18
CA PRO A 133 2.95 17.92 -11.91
C PRO A 133 2.53 16.53 -12.38
N ALA A 134 1.22 16.27 -12.36
CA ALA A 134 0.64 15.05 -12.89
C ALA A 134 1.04 14.85 -14.36
N ARG A 135 1.48 13.66 -14.73
CA ARG A 135 1.78 13.34 -16.13
C ARG A 135 0.49 13.19 -16.93
N GLY A 136 0.53 13.65 -18.18
CA GLY A 136 -0.60 13.52 -19.10
C GLY A 136 -0.82 12.06 -19.52
N LYS A 137 -2.00 11.52 -19.24
CA LYS A 137 -2.33 10.10 -19.45
C LYS A 137 -2.96 9.80 -20.83
N ALA A 138 -3.04 10.80 -21.71
CA ALA A 138 -3.77 10.71 -22.99
C ALA A 138 -3.19 9.68 -23.98
N HIS A 139 -1.96 9.22 -23.75
CA HIS A 139 -1.28 8.24 -24.61
C HIS A 139 -1.36 6.80 -24.08
N LEU A 140 -1.96 6.59 -22.90
CA LEU A 140 -2.28 5.25 -22.40
C LEU A 140 -3.42 4.68 -23.26
N ARG A 141 -3.24 3.46 -23.75
CA ARG A 141 -4.22 2.78 -24.60
C ARG A 141 -4.95 1.72 -23.77
N PRO A 142 -6.25 1.91 -23.48
CA PRO A 142 -7.04 0.91 -22.78
C PRO A 142 -7.54 -0.18 -23.74
N GLY A 143 -7.76 -1.37 -23.22
CA GLY A 143 -8.32 -2.50 -23.94
C GLY A 143 -8.99 -3.52 -23.02
N TYR A 144 -9.69 -4.45 -23.65
CA TYR A 144 -10.19 -5.66 -23.00
C TYR A 144 -9.61 -6.89 -23.68
N VAL A 145 -9.25 -7.89 -22.89
CA VAL A 145 -8.86 -9.21 -23.37
C VAL A 145 -9.67 -10.26 -22.61
N ARG A 146 -9.96 -11.38 -23.27
CA ARG A 146 -10.64 -12.51 -22.63
C ARG A 146 -9.62 -13.59 -22.30
N ILE A 147 -9.53 -13.95 -21.03
CA ILE A 147 -8.70 -15.06 -20.56
C ILE A 147 -9.58 -16.25 -20.16
N SER A 148 -8.99 -17.44 -20.07
CA SER A 148 -9.65 -18.62 -19.50
C SER A 148 -9.09 -18.91 -18.12
N VAL A 149 -9.94 -18.84 -17.09
CA VAL A 149 -9.57 -19.24 -15.72
C VAL A 149 -10.43 -20.43 -15.33
N ARG A 150 -9.78 -21.57 -15.06
CA ARG A 150 -10.46 -22.86 -14.76
C ARG A 150 -11.46 -23.31 -15.84
N GLY A 151 -11.18 -22.98 -17.10
CA GLY A 151 -12.01 -23.36 -18.25
C GLY A 151 -13.18 -22.43 -18.54
N GLU A 152 -13.32 -21.34 -17.78
CA GLU A 152 -14.39 -20.35 -17.93
C GLU A 152 -13.82 -18.98 -18.34
N PRO A 153 -14.53 -18.24 -19.23
CA PRO A 153 -14.03 -16.96 -19.74
C PRO A 153 -14.18 -15.84 -18.71
N VAL A 154 -13.13 -15.03 -18.57
CA VAL A 154 -13.14 -13.79 -17.78
C VAL A 154 -12.67 -12.64 -18.65
N GLU A 155 -13.41 -11.52 -18.63
CA GLU A 155 -13.00 -10.29 -19.32
C GLU A 155 -12.06 -9.50 -18.41
N ILE A 156 -10.89 -9.16 -18.93
CA ILE A 156 -9.83 -8.45 -18.23
C ILE A 156 -9.62 -7.11 -18.90
N PHE A 157 -9.72 -6.05 -18.11
CA PHE A 157 -9.32 -4.73 -18.51
C PHE A 157 -7.80 -4.59 -18.38
N TYR A 158 -7.17 -4.01 -19.41
CA TYR A 158 -5.76 -3.67 -19.38
C TYR A 158 -5.53 -2.31 -20.00
N GLU A 159 -4.40 -1.70 -19.64
CA GLU A 159 -3.88 -0.48 -20.24
C GLU A 159 -2.43 -0.73 -20.64
N GLU A 160 -2.03 -0.14 -21.77
CA GLU A 160 -0.65 -0.21 -22.23
C GLU A 160 -0.11 1.16 -22.66
N ALA A 161 1.20 1.33 -22.54
CA ALA A 161 1.92 2.51 -23.00
C ALA A 161 3.31 2.11 -23.55
N GLY A 162 3.81 2.91 -24.48
CA GLY A 162 5.15 2.71 -25.05
C GLY A 162 5.26 1.59 -26.08
N ALA A 163 6.50 1.22 -26.36
CA ALA A 163 6.91 0.18 -27.30
C ALA A 163 8.30 -0.35 -26.92
N GLY A 164 8.61 -1.60 -27.27
CA GLY A 164 9.88 -2.25 -26.92
C GLY A 164 9.64 -3.59 -26.22
N PRO A 165 10.60 -4.07 -25.40
CA PRO A 165 10.43 -5.26 -24.58
C PRO A 165 9.22 -5.13 -23.65
N ASP A 166 8.58 -6.27 -23.37
CA ASP A 166 7.34 -6.32 -22.59
C ASP A 166 7.63 -6.23 -21.08
N VAL A 167 6.87 -5.36 -20.42
CA VAL A 167 6.92 -5.20 -18.97
C VAL A 167 5.49 -5.24 -18.44
N LEU A 168 5.16 -6.28 -17.68
CA LEU A 168 3.84 -6.47 -17.07
C LEU A 168 3.86 -5.97 -15.61
N LEU A 169 2.92 -5.10 -15.27
CA LEU A 169 2.81 -4.40 -13.99
C LEU A 169 1.60 -4.90 -13.19
N LEU A 170 1.82 -5.33 -11.94
CA LEU A 170 0.81 -5.96 -11.09
C LEU A 170 0.49 -5.10 -9.86
N HIS A 171 -0.77 -4.69 -9.74
CA HIS A 171 -1.25 -3.82 -8.66
C HIS A 171 -1.23 -4.48 -7.27
N THR A 172 -1.35 -3.66 -6.23
CA THR A 172 -1.44 -4.11 -4.83
C THR A 172 -2.87 -4.51 -4.45
N ALA A 173 -3.01 -5.12 -3.27
CA ALA A 173 -4.31 -5.57 -2.74
C ALA A 173 -5.33 -4.43 -2.72
N GLY A 174 -6.58 -4.70 -3.12
CA GLY A 174 -7.71 -3.76 -3.13
C GLY A 174 -7.60 -2.60 -4.14
N ALA A 175 -6.56 -2.60 -4.98
CA ALA A 175 -6.29 -1.55 -5.95
C ALA A 175 -6.47 -2.08 -7.39
N ASP A 176 -5.98 -1.33 -8.38
CA ASP A 176 -6.09 -1.66 -9.79
C ASP A 176 -4.95 -1.00 -10.59
N ALA A 177 -4.95 -1.17 -11.92
CA ALA A 177 -3.89 -0.70 -12.80
C ALA A 177 -3.58 0.80 -12.70
N ARG A 178 -4.50 1.61 -12.15
CA ARG A 178 -4.30 3.07 -11.99
C ARG A 178 -3.09 3.44 -11.15
N GLN A 179 -2.63 2.54 -10.27
CA GLN A 179 -1.40 2.73 -9.48
C GLN A 179 -0.16 2.94 -10.34
N TYR A 180 -0.14 2.41 -11.56
CA TYR A 180 1.00 2.49 -12.46
C TYR A 180 0.91 3.63 -13.47
N HIS A 181 -0.16 4.44 -13.47
CA HIS A 181 -0.38 5.44 -14.52
C HIS A 181 0.74 6.46 -14.66
N GLU A 182 1.31 6.96 -13.56
CA GLU A 182 2.41 7.94 -13.61
C GLU A 182 3.70 7.31 -14.14
N LEU A 183 3.95 6.04 -13.83
CA LEU A 183 5.08 5.26 -14.34
C LEU A 183 4.90 4.95 -15.84
N MET A 184 3.70 4.50 -16.25
CA MET A 184 3.34 4.24 -17.65
C MET A 184 3.37 5.51 -18.49
N ALA A 185 3.08 6.66 -17.88
CA ALA A 185 3.16 7.97 -18.52
C ALA A 185 4.58 8.56 -18.54
N ASP A 186 5.58 7.85 -18.01
CA ASP A 186 6.98 8.29 -18.06
C ASP A 186 7.51 8.22 -19.49
N PRO A 187 7.89 9.35 -20.12
CA PRO A 187 8.41 9.32 -21.48
C PRO A 187 9.72 8.52 -21.61
N ALA A 188 10.57 8.50 -20.59
CA ALA A 188 11.83 7.76 -20.62
C ALA A 188 11.56 6.26 -20.63
N LEU A 189 10.66 5.77 -19.77
CA LEU A 189 10.31 4.34 -19.73
C LEU A 189 9.47 3.93 -20.95
N ALA A 190 8.47 4.72 -21.33
CA ALA A 190 7.59 4.41 -22.46
C ALA A 190 8.33 4.47 -23.82
N SER A 191 9.46 5.17 -23.90
CA SER A 191 10.28 5.19 -25.12
C SER A 191 11.10 3.92 -25.35
N ARG A 192 11.31 3.10 -24.31
CA ARG A 192 12.18 1.91 -24.34
C ARG A 192 11.45 0.59 -24.05
N CYS A 193 10.33 0.63 -23.33
CA CYS A 193 9.55 -0.55 -22.98
C CYS A 193 8.08 -0.43 -23.41
N ARG A 194 7.45 -1.58 -23.70
CA ARG A 194 5.99 -1.69 -23.71
C ARG A 194 5.53 -2.02 -22.29
N LEU A 195 5.00 -1.02 -21.59
CA LEU A 195 4.46 -1.14 -20.24
C LEU A 195 2.99 -1.57 -20.34
N VAL A 196 2.62 -2.65 -19.66
CA VAL A 196 1.27 -3.19 -19.63
C VAL A 196 0.85 -3.35 -18.17
N ALA A 197 -0.30 -2.83 -17.79
CA ALA A 197 -0.92 -3.06 -16.50
C ALA A 197 -2.34 -3.60 -16.71
N PHE A 198 -2.80 -4.51 -15.86
CA PHE A 198 -4.16 -5.04 -15.94
C PHE A 198 -4.82 -5.08 -14.57
N ASP A 199 -6.15 -5.03 -14.57
CA ASP A 199 -6.94 -5.19 -13.36
C ASP A 199 -7.18 -6.69 -13.13
N LEU A 200 -6.82 -7.22 -11.97
CA LEU A 200 -7.12 -8.62 -11.65
C LEU A 200 -8.62 -8.92 -11.72
N PRO A 201 -9.02 -10.18 -11.92
CA PRO A 201 -10.41 -10.58 -11.73
C PRO A 201 -10.99 -10.03 -10.41
N GLY A 202 -12.14 -9.35 -10.50
CA GLY A 202 -12.82 -8.69 -9.38
C GLY A 202 -12.29 -7.31 -8.99
N HIS A 203 -11.39 -6.73 -9.78
CA HIS A 203 -10.80 -5.41 -9.56
C HIS A 203 -11.13 -4.44 -10.68
N GLY A 204 -11.13 -3.15 -10.36
CA GLY A 204 -11.27 -2.04 -11.30
C GLY A 204 -12.39 -2.28 -12.32
N ARG A 205 -11.99 -2.49 -13.57
CA ARG A 205 -12.89 -2.69 -14.72
C ARG A 205 -12.95 -4.14 -15.22
N SER A 206 -12.24 -5.07 -14.58
CA SER A 206 -12.25 -6.49 -14.91
C SER A 206 -13.48 -7.21 -14.36
N GLY A 207 -13.85 -8.31 -15.01
CA GLY A 207 -14.94 -9.18 -14.57
C GLY A 207 -14.57 -9.96 -13.30
N LEU A 208 -15.59 -10.53 -12.65
CA LEU A 208 -15.40 -11.42 -11.50
C LEU A 208 -14.84 -12.78 -11.93
N LEU A 209 -14.15 -13.47 -11.02
CA LEU A 209 -13.90 -14.89 -11.20
C LEU A 209 -15.23 -15.67 -11.26
N PRO A 210 -15.32 -16.70 -12.11
CA PRO A 210 -16.51 -17.53 -12.20
C PRO A 210 -16.87 -18.19 -10.87
N GLY A 211 -18.16 -18.21 -10.55
CA GLY A 211 -18.68 -18.76 -9.30
C GLY A 211 -18.49 -17.88 -8.05
N VAL A 212 -17.84 -16.71 -8.16
CA VAL A 212 -17.73 -15.78 -7.03
C VAL A 212 -19.03 -15.04 -6.80
N VAL A 213 -19.56 -15.13 -5.57
CA VAL A 213 -20.72 -14.38 -5.11
C VAL A 213 -20.27 -13.07 -4.42
N PRO A 214 -21.14 -12.04 -4.31
CA PRO A 214 -20.81 -10.82 -3.57
C PRO A 214 -20.28 -11.12 -2.15
N GLY A 215 -19.15 -10.52 -1.80
CA GLY A 215 -18.45 -10.76 -0.52
C GLY A 215 -17.70 -12.10 -0.42
N GLY A 216 -17.76 -12.95 -1.46
CA GLY A 216 -17.09 -14.25 -1.52
C GLY A 216 -15.73 -14.25 -2.22
N TYR A 217 -15.22 -13.08 -2.63
CA TYR A 217 -13.90 -12.98 -3.23
C TYR A 217 -12.81 -13.35 -2.20
N SER A 218 -11.92 -14.26 -2.59
CA SER A 218 -10.76 -14.69 -1.80
C SER A 218 -9.73 -15.20 -2.80
N LEU A 219 -8.58 -14.54 -2.85
CA LEU A 219 -7.51 -14.83 -3.80
C LEU A 219 -6.60 -15.93 -3.24
N THR A 220 -6.16 -16.84 -4.11
CA THR A 220 -5.13 -17.82 -3.81
C THR A 220 -3.94 -17.69 -4.75
N THR A 221 -2.79 -18.25 -4.35
CA THR A 221 -1.56 -18.32 -5.14
C THR A 221 -1.83 -18.91 -6.52
N ASP A 222 -2.63 -19.99 -6.57
CA ASP A 222 -2.96 -20.66 -7.83
C ASP A 222 -3.85 -19.81 -8.74
N GLN A 223 -4.87 -19.15 -8.18
CA GLN A 223 -5.75 -18.25 -8.94
C GLN A 223 -4.96 -17.07 -9.51
N TYR A 224 -4.10 -16.45 -8.69
CA TYR A 224 -3.32 -15.29 -9.09
C TYR A 224 -2.31 -15.66 -10.18
N ALA A 225 -1.50 -16.71 -9.97
CA ALA A 225 -0.52 -17.16 -10.96
C ALA A 225 -1.19 -17.57 -12.28
N THR A 226 -2.33 -18.28 -12.21
CA THR A 226 -3.11 -18.67 -13.40
C THR A 226 -3.61 -17.46 -14.16
N ALA A 227 -4.17 -16.45 -13.47
CA ALA A 227 -4.67 -15.24 -14.10
C ALA A 227 -3.53 -14.46 -14.80
N VAL A 228 -2.39 -14.28 -14.14
CA VAL A 228 -1.23 -13.57 -14.73
C VAL A 228 -0.71 -14.28 -15.97
N LEU A 229 -0.51 -15.61 -15.90
CA LEU A 229 -0.02 -16.39 -17.05
C LEU A 229 -1.02 -16.38 -18.21
N ALA A 230 -2.32 -16.42 -17.92
CA ALA A 230 -3.35 -16.35 -18.94
C ALA A 230 -3.43 -14.95 -19.61
N VAL A 231 -3.15 -13.87 -18.87
CA VAL A 231 -3.02 -12.51 -19.43
C VAL A 231 -1.78 -12.40 -20.32
N ILE A 232 -0.64 -12.94 -19.89
CA ILE A 232 0.60 -12.99 -20.69
C ILE A 232 0.33 -13.67 -22.04
N ASP A 233 -0.31 -14.84 -22.02
CA ASP A 233 -0.66 -15.59 -23.23
C ASP A 233 -1.66 -14.82 -24.11
N ALA A 234 -2.77 -14.34 -23.53
CA ALA A 234 -3.85 -13.72 -24.30
C ALA A 234 -3.46 -12.36 -24.92
N LEU A 235 -2.54 -11.61 -24.30
CA LEU A 235 -1.97 -10.38 -24.87
C LEU A 235 -0.76 -10.63 -25.77
N GLY A 236 -0.30 -11.88 -25.88
CA GLY A 236 0.87 -12.26 -26.66
C GLY A 236 2.15 -11.57 -26.18
N LEU A 237 2.32 -11.45 -24.85
CA LEU A 237 3.54 -10.87 -24.28
C LEU A 237 4.69 -11.87 -24.41
N VAL A 238 5.82 -11.44 -24.95
CA VAL A 238 6.95 -12.31 -25.28
C VAL A 238 8.05 -12.15 -24.23
N SER A 239 8.18 -13.14 -23.34
CA SER A 239 9.17 -13.15 -22.26
C SER A 239 9.15 -11.83 -21.45
N PRO A 240 7.97 -11.40 -20.94
CA PRO A 240 7.88 -10.12 -20.25
C PRO A 240 8.71 -10.12 -18.96
N VAL A 241 9.27 -8.96 -18.61
CA VAL A 241 9.62 -8.69 -17.22
C VAL A 241 8.33 -8.46 -16.46
N VAL A 242 8.13 -9.20 -15.36
CA VAL A 242 6.95 -9.00 -14.50
C VAL A 242 7.37 -8.24 -13.27
N SER A 243 6.68 -7.14 -12.98
CA SER A 243 6.88 -6.35 -11.78
C SER A 243 5.58 -6.14 -11.05
N GLY A 244 5.63 -6.22 -9.72
CA GLY A 244 4.49 -5.93 -8.87
C GLY A 244 4.96 -5.49 -7.50
N SER A 245 4.08 -4.84 -6.75
CA SER A 245 4.32 -4.53 -5.33
C SER A 245 3.39 -5.33 -4.41
N SER A 246 3.82 -5.59 -3.18
CA SER A 246 2.99 -6.26 -2.16
C SER A 246 2.56 -7.65 -2.65
N MET A 247 1.26 -7.95 -2.69
CA MET A 247 0.75 -9.18 -3.33
C MET A 247 1.26 -9.40 -4.76
N GLY A 248 1.40 -8.31 -5.55
CA GLY A 248 1.95 -8.36 -6.90
C GLY A 248 3.44 -8.68 -6.91
N GLY A 249 4.16 -8.32 -5.85
CA GLY A 249 5.57 -8.67 -5.68
C GLY A 249 5.75 -10.12 -5.23
N GLU A 250 4.91 -10.62 -4.31
CA GLU A 250 4.96 -12.01 -3.86
C GLU A 250 4.62 -12.98 -4.99
N ILE A 251 3.61 -12.68 -5.81
CA ILE A 251 3.29 -13.52 -6.96
C ILE A 251 4.41 -13.49 -8.03
N CYS A 252 5.22 -12.44 -8.11
CA CYS A 252 6.41 -12.45 -8.97
C CYS A 252 7.40 -13.56 -8.56
N LEU A 253 7.61 -13.76 -7.26
CA LEU A 253 8.47 -14.84 -6.76
C LEU A 253 7.89 -16.22 -7.10
N GLU A 254 6.58 -16.38 -6.97
CA GLU A 254 5.86 -17.60 -7.39
C GLU A 254 6.02 -17.87 -8.89
N LEU A 255 5.84 -16.84 -9.72
CA LEU A 255 5.91 -16.97 -11.18
C LEU A 255 7.34 -17.31 -11.63
N ALA A 256 8.36 -16.71 -11.00
CA ALA A 256 9.76 -17.05 -11.25
C ALA A 256 10.08 -18.52 -10.91
N HIS A 257 9.44 -19.07 -9.87
CA HIS A 257 9.57 -20.49 -9.54
C HIS A 257 8.76 -21.41 -10.48
N ARG A 258 7.49 -21.06 -10.72
CA ARG A 258 6.50 -21.91 -11.43
C ARG A 258 6.70 -21.92 -12.95
N ALA A 259 7.04 -20.78 -13.54
CA ALA A 259 7.09 -20.58 -14.98
C ALA A 259 8.34 -19.80 -15.43
N PRO A 260 9.56 -20.18 -15.03
CA PRO A 260 10.78 -19.41 -15.31
C PRO A 260 11.07 -19.23 -16.80
N HIS A 261 10.52 -20.07 -17.68
CA HIS A 261 10.71 -19.97 -19.13
C HIS A 261 9.75 -18.99 -19.81
N ALA A 262 8.67 -18.60 -19.13
CA ALA A 262 7.67 -17.70 -19.70
C ALA A 262 8.05 -16.23 -19.53
N LEU A 263 9.05 -15.92 -18.71
CA LEU A 263 9.37 -14.57 -18.24
C LEU A 263 10.78 -14.15 -18.66
N GLY A 264 11.01 -12.85 -18.81
CA GLY A 264 12.33 -12.25 -19.03
C GLY A 264 13.06 -11.94 -17.73
N GLY A 265 12.34 -11.98 -16.60
CA GLY A 265 12.82 -11.67 -15.26
C GLY A 265 11.69 -11.14 -14.39
N VAL A 266 11.97 -10.96 -13.10
CA VAL A 266 11.01 -10.36 -12.17
C VAL A 266 11.61 -9.23 -11.34
N ILE A 267 10.81 -8.19 -11.12
CA ILE A 267 11.10 -7.08 -10.22
C ILE A 267 10.03 -7.09 -9.13
N ALA A 268 10.31 -7.81 -8.04
CA ALA A 268 9.41 -8.02 -6.92
C ALA A 268 9.57 -6.91 -5.88
N CYS A 269 8.64 -5.96 -5.87
CA CYS A 269 8.64 -4.84 -4.92
C CYS A 269 7.84 -5.20 -3.67
N GLU A 270 8.27 -4.73 -2.50
CA GLU A 270 7.58 -4.91 -1.21
C GLU A 270 7.20 -6.39 -0.94
N ALA A 271 8.07 -7.32 -1.33
CA ALA A 271 7.80 -8.75 -1.35
C ALA A 271 8.70 -9.52 -0.39
N SER A 272 8.18 -10.60 0.19
CA SER A 272 8.96 -11.57 0.94
C SER A 272 8.40 -12.97 0.75
N ASP A 273 9.08 -13.98 1.28
CA ASP A 273 8.58 -15.35 1.27
C ASP A 273 7.41 -15.58 2.25
N ARG A 274 7.12 -14.62 3.14
CA ARG A 274 5.93 -14.61 3.98
C ARG A 274 5.74 -13.26 4.69
N VAL A 275 4.57 -12.61 4.50
CA VAL A 275 4.16 -11.45 5.31
C VAL A 275 2.98 -11.80 6.23
N PRO A 276 3.16 -11.91 7.55
CA PRO A 276 2.05 -12.15 8.48
C PRO A 276 1.33 -10.85 8.91
N GLY A 277 0.16 -11.01 9.53
CA GLY A 277 -0.41 -9.96 10.39
C GLY A 277 -1.18 -8.83 9.68
N ARG A 278 -1.48 -8.94 8.38
CA ARG A 278 -2.29 -7.93 7.66
C ARG A 278 -3.77 -8.26 7.60
N LYS A 279 -4.19 -9.47 7.99
CA LYS A 279 -5.60 -9.85 8.12
C LYS A 279 -6.23 -9.09 9.28
N VAL A 280 -7.20 -8.23 8.98
CA VAL A 280 -8.00 -7.50 9.97
C VAL A 280 -9.49 -7.67 9.69
N PRO A 281 -10.34 -7.84 10.71
CA PRO A 281 -11.77 -8.07 10.51
C PRO A 281 -12.49 -6.83 9.94
N TRP A 282 -11.94 -5.65 10.18
CA TRP A 282 -12.54 -4.36 9.86
C TRP A 282 -12.63 -4.05 8.35
N ALA A 283 -11.75 -4.65 7.54
CA ALA A 283 -11.69 -4.42 6.10
C ALA A 283 -12.92 -4.94 5.32
N LYS A 284 -13.80 -5.71 5.96
CA LYS A 284 -15.09 -6.16 5.40
C LYS A 284 -16.21 -6.24 6.44
N HIS A 285 -16.06 -5.54 7.56
CA HIS A 285 -17.03 -5.59 8.64
C HIS A 285 -18.26 -4.73 8.29
N PRO A 286 -19.50 -5.22 8.41
CA PRO A 286 -20.70 -4.50 7.93
C PRO A 286 -20.99 -3.18 8.66
N ALA A 287 -20.46 -3.01 9.87
CA ALA A 287 -20.57 -1.76 10.64
C ALA A 287 -19.39 -0.79 10.43
N VAL A 288 -18.40 -1.16 9.59
CA VAL A 288 -17.25 -0.32 9.26
C VAL A 288 -17.34 -0.01 7.78
N ASN A 289 -17.30 1.28 7.43
CA ASN A 289 -17.28 1.68 6.03
C ASN A 289 -15.90 1.35 5.44
N GLU A 290 -15.82 0.34 4.58
CA GLU A 290 -14.55 -0.08 3.98
C GLU A 290 -13.92 1.02 3.11
N SER A 291 -14.73 1.87 2.47
CA SER A 291 -14.27 2.98 1.63
C SER A 291 -13.60 4.09 2.45
N THR A 292 -13.69 4.05 3.77
CA THR A 292 -12.89 4.90 4.66
C THR A 292 -11.86 4.08 5.42
N PHE A 293 -12.17 2.90 5.93
CA PHE A 293 -11.21 2.12 6.72
C PHE A 293 -10.04 1.57 5.90
N VAL A 294 -10.29 0.98 4.72
CA VAL A 294 -9.23 0.40 3.89
C VAL A 294 -8.19 1.45 3.45
N PRO A 295 -8.57 2.62 2.88
CA PRO A 295 -7.58 3.62 2.52
C PRO A 295 -6.79 4.13 3.73
N GLU A 296 -7.41 4.20 4.92
CA GLU A 296 -6.71 4.56 6.17
C GLU A 296 -5.75 3.49 6.66
N TRP A 297 -6.15 2.22 6.58
CA TRP A 297 -5.33 1.07 6.97
C TRP A 297 -4.05 0.94 6.14
N VAL A 298 -4.07 1.45 4.90
CA VAL A 298 -2.90 1.46 4.02
C VAL A 298 -2.17 2.80 4.00
N TYR A 299 -2.83 3.92 4.36
CA TYR A 299 -2.24 5.26 4.23
C TYR A 299 -0.89 5.40 4.94
N GLY A 300 -0.79 4.82 6.15
CA GLY A 300 0.42 4.87 6.95
C GLY A 300 1.63 4.17 6.33
N LEU A 301 1.41 3.27 5.36
CA LEU A 301 2.48 2.52 4.71
C LEU A 301 3.30 3.37 3.73
N MET A 302 2.83 4.56 3.37
CA MET A 302 3.59 5.49 2.53
C MET A 302 4.64 6.25 3.34
N ALA A 303 5.75 6.62 2.70
CA ALA A 303 6.77 7.44 3.32
C ALA A 303 6.22 8.85 3.66
N PRO A 304 6.57 9.46 4.80
CA PRO A 304 6.18 10.82 5.14
C PRO A 304 6.71 11.87 4.14
N GLN A 305 7.80 11.56 3.43
CA GLN A 305 8.42 12.37 2.38
C GLN A 305 7.69 12.27 1.04
N SER A 306 6.79 11.30 0.85
CA SER A 306 6.09 11.13 -0.43
C SER A 306 5.19 12.34 -0.72
N PRO A 307 5.15 12.85 -1.97
CA PRO A 307 4.35 14.02 -2.32
C PRO A 307 2.90 13.88 -1.90
N GLU A 308 2.37 14.90 -1.21
CA GLU A 308 1.03 14.87 -0.63
C GLU A 308 -0.06 14.56 -1.66
N ARG A 309 0.03 15.15 -2.86
CA ARG A 309 -0.87 14.86 -3.99
C ARG A 309 -0.95 13.35 -4.26
N CYS A 310 0.20 12.70 -4.39
CA CYS A 310 0.29 11.27 -4.69
C CYS A 310 -0.27 10.43 -3.54
N ARG A 311 0.02 10.80 -2.28
CA ARG A 311 -0.55 10.13 -1.10
C ARG A 311 -2.09 10.23 -1.06
N ARG A 312 -2.64 11.39 -1.40
CA ARG A 312 -4.09 11.61 -1.53
C ARG A 312 -4.70 10.81 -2.69
N GLU A 313 -4.00 10.71 -3.82
CA GLU A 313 -4.42 9.87 -4.96
C GLU A 313 -4.42 8.38 -4.63
N VAL A 314 -3.42 7.89 -3.87
CA VAL A 314 -3.42 6.51 -3.34
C VAL A 314 -4.62 6.29 -2.43
N TRP A 315 -4.84 7.17 -1.45
CA TRP A 315 -6.01 7.10 -0.56
C TRP A 315 -7.32 7.05 -1.37
N TRP A 316 -7.47 7.94 -2.35
CA TRP A 316 -8.65 8.01 -3.21
C TRP A 316 -8.84 6.75 -4.08
N GLY A 317 -7.76 6.17 -4.60
CA GLY A 317 -7.83 4.91 -5.35
C GLY A 317 -8.40 3.79 -4.48
N TYR A 318 -7.88 3.66 -3.26
CA TYR A 318 -8.31 2.67 -2.28
C TYR A 318 -9.74 2.87 -1.78
N SER A 319 -10.24 4.11 -1.73
CA SER A 319 -11.63 4.38 -1.35
C SER A 319 -12.66 3.91 -2.39
N GLN A 320 -12.22 3.53 -3.59
CA GLN A 320 -13.07 3.09 -4.71
C GLN A 320 -13.09 1.56 -4.89
N GLY A 321 -12.41 0.80 -4.02
CA GLY A 321 -12.35 -0.67 -4.11
C GLY A 321 -13.72 -1.34 -3.97
N GLY A 322 -13.87 -2.52 -4.57
CA GLY A 322 -15.08 -3.34 -4.44
C GLY A 322 -15.21 -4.00 -3.06
N PHE A 323 -16.44 -4.28 -2.64
CA PHE A 323 -16.71 -4.80 -1.30
C PHE A 323 -16.03 -6.13 -1.01
N GLY A 324 -15.20 -6.14 0.04
CA GLY A 324 -14.42 -7.29 0.47
C GLY A 324 -13.26 -7.68 -0.44
N THR A 325 -13.01 -6.95 -1.54
CA THR A 325 -11.91 -7.25 -2.48
C THR A 325 -10.55 -7.16 -1.80
N PHE A 326 -10.28 -6.05 -1.09
CA PHE A 326 -9.03 -5.90 -0.31
C PHE A 326 -8.83 -7.05 0.69
N ALA A 327 -9.88 -7.41 1.43
CA ALA A 327 -9.80 -8.50 2.40
C ALA A 327 -9.51 -9.86 1.72
N GLY A 328 -10.10 -10.10 0.54
CA GLY A 328 -9.86 -11.30 -0.24
C GLY A 328 -8.46 -11.37 -0.85
N ASP A 329 -7.85 -10.25 -1.21
CA ASP A 329 -6.43 -10.21 -1.60
C ASP A 329 -5.49 -10.48 -0.42
N ILE A 330 -5.84 -9.96 0.76
CA ILE A 330 -5.09 -10.24 1.99
C ILE A 330 -5.22 -11.70 2.42
N ASP A 331 -6.25 -12.43 1.97
CA ASP A 331 -6.30 -13.89 2.12
C ASP A 331 -5.16 -14.58 1.40
N PHE A 332 -4.70 -14.04 0.25
CA PHE A 332 -3.47 -14.46 -0.40
C PHE A 332 -2.23 -13.92 0.35
N TYR A 333 -2.06 -12.60 0.37
CA TYR A 333 -0.82 -11.91 0.81
C TYR A 333 -0.38 -12.26 2.24
N SER A 334 -1.32 -12.38 3.18
CA SER A 334 -1.03 -12.74 4.58
C SER A 334 -1.67 -14.04 5.03
N GLY A 335 -2.05 -14.90 4.08
CA GLY A 335 -2.69 -16.19 4.36
C GLY A 335 -2.13 -17.33 3.54
N ASP A 336 -2.60 -17.44 2.30
CA ASP A 336 -2.31 -18.55 1.38
C ASP A 336 -0.85 -18.57 0.92
N TRP A 337 -0.25 -17.41 0.62
CA TRP A 337 1.14 -17.34 0.16
C TRP A 337 2.13 -17.84 1.23
N ASP A 338 2.91 -18.86 0.90
CA ASP A 338 4.03 -19.33 1.71
C ASP A 338 5.18 -19.77 0.80
N GLY A 339 6.12 -18.85 0.59
CA GLY A 339 7.31 -19.07 -0.23
C GLY A 339 8.48 -19.69 0.53
N ARG A 340 8.40 -19.91 1.85
CA ARG A 340 9.57 -20.20 2.70
C ARG A 340 10.37 -21.42 2.29
N GLU A 341 9.70 -22.43 1.74
CA GLU A 341 10.31 -23.67 1.23
C GLU A 341 10.56 -23.64 -0.29
N ARG A 342 10.07 -22.62 -1.00
CA ARG A 342 9.97 -22.60 -2.47
C ARG A 342 10.90 -21.58 -3.12
N VAL A 343 11.11 -20.43 -2.48
CA VAL A 343 11.94 -19.35 -3.05
C VAL A 343 13.38 -19.79 -3.28
N GLY A 344 13.91 -20.70 -2.45
CA GLY A 344 15.26 -21.24 -2.64
C GLY A 344 15.43 -22.12 -3.88
N GLU A 345 14.34 -22.55 -4.51
CA GLU A 345 14.33 -23.37 -5.73
C GLU A 345 14.25 -22.54 -7.01
N ILE A 346 14.15 -21.21 -6.92
CA ILE A 346 14.09 -20.33 -8.09
C ILE A 346 15.42 -20.38 -8.86
N ASP A 347 15.35 -20.77 -10.13
CA ASP A 347 16.49 -20.77 -11.06
C ASP A 347 16.67 -19.39 -11.69
N THR A 348 17.50 -18.55 -11.06
CA THR A 348 17.79 -17.18 -11.52
C THR A 348 18.59 -17.12 -12.82
N SER A 349 19.13 -18.25 -13.30
CA SER A 349 19.75 -18.31 -14.63
C SER A 349 18.71 -18.32 -15.75
N ARG A 350 17.47 -18.72 -15.44
CA ARG A 350 16.32 -18.70 -16.37
C ARG A 350 15.46 -17.46 -16.18
N CYS A 351 15.19 -17.10 -14.92
CA CYS A 351 14.38 -15.95 -14.58
C CYS A 351 15.09 -15.12 -13.50
N PRO A 352 15.84 -14.08 -13.89
CA PRO A 352 16.54 -13.24 -12.93
C PRO A 352 15.57 -12.54 -11.97
N VAL A 353 15.96 -12.42 -10.70
CA VAL A 353 15.12 -11.85 -9.64
C VAL A 353 15.79 -10.61 -9.05
N ILE A 354 15.08 -9.49 -9.10
CA ILE A 354 15.40 -8.27 -8.36
C ILE A 354 14.29 -8.03 -7.35
N MET A 355 14.67 -7.86 -6.08
CA MET A 355 13.76 -7.49 -4.99
C MET A 355 14.03 -6.06 -4.56
N MET A 356 12.98 -5.26 -4.40
CA MET A 356 13.09 -3.88 -3.94
C MET A 356 12.09 -3.60 -2.82
N THR A 357 12.46 -2.81 -1.81
CA THR A 357 11.56 -2.50 -0.70
C THR A 357 11.78 -1.08 -0.20
N GLY A 358 10.69 -0.34 -0.05
CA GLY A 358 10.67 0.99 0.54
C GLY A 358 11.16 0.99 1.99
N GLU A 359 12.01 1.95 2.32
CA GLU A 359 12.50 2.16 3.70
C GLU A 359 11.39 2.24 4.74
N TYR A 360 10.25 2.85 4.40
CA TYR A 360 9.13 3.10 5.30
C TYR A 360 8.07 1.98 5.31
N ASP A 361 8.27 0.91 4.54
CA ASP A 361 7.33 -0.21 4.52
C ASP A 361 7.40 -0.99 5.85
N TYR A 362 6.37 -0.82 6.69
CA TYR A 362 6.20 -1.63 7.90
C TYR A 362 5.33 -2.88 7.69
N SER A 363 4.73 -3.08 6.52
CA SER A 363 4.04 -4.32 6.14
C SER A 363 5.08 -5.38 5.79
N CYS A 364 5.85 -5.16 4.72
CA CYS A 364 6.95 -6.02 4.29
C CYS A 364 8.28 -5.28 4.50
N THR A 365 8.86 -5.38 5.70
CA THR A 365 10.05 -4.57 6.02
C THR A 365 11.23 -4.86 5.09
N PRO A 366 12.13 -3.88 4.84
CA PRO A 366 13.37 -4.11 4.08
C PRO A 366 14.19 -5.31 4.59
N ALA A 367 14.18 -5.55 5.91
CA ALA A 367 14.84 -6.70 6.51
C ALA A 367 14.21 -8.04 6.10
N MET A 368 12.89 -8.10 5.95
CA MET A 368 12.17 -9.30 5.47
C MET A 368 12.53 -9.60 4.02
N SER A 369 12.42 -8.62 3.14
CA SER A 369 12.77 -8.77 1.72
C SER A 369 14.25 -9.12 1.52
N ALA A 370 15.16 -8.48 2.25
CA ALA A 370 16.58 -8.82 2.23
C ALA A 370 16.83 -10.26 2.72
N ALA A 371 16.10 -10.73 3.72
CA ALA A 371 16.19 -12.10 4.22
C ALA A 371 15.67 -13.11 3.19
N THR A 372 14.58 -12.80 2.49
CA THR A 372 14.08 -13.61 1.38
C THR A 372 15.08 -13.66 0.22
N ALA A 373 15.60 -12.52 -0.22
CA ALA A 373 16.57 -12.46 -1.33
C ALA A 373 17.81 -13.31 -1.05
N ARG A 374 18.31 -13.35 0.19
CA ARG A 374 19.44 -14.21 0.60
C ARG A 374 19.16 -15.72 0.44
N LYS A 375 17.90 -16.14 0.42
CA LYS A 375 17.51 -17.54 0.21
C LYS A 375 17.52 -17.91 -1.28
N ILE A 376 17.46 -16.94 -2.19
CA ILE A 376 17.36 -17.14 -3.63
C ILE A 376 18.75 -16.98 -4.26
N PRO A 377 19.41 -18.06 -4.71
CA PRO A 377 20.73 -17.96 -5.33
C PRO A 377 20.70 -17.03 -6.56
N GLY A 378 21.52 -15.98 -6.57
CA GLY A 378 21.62 -15.04 -7.68
C GLY A 378 20.61 -13.88 -7.67
N ALA A 379 19.66 -13.86 -6.74
CA ALA A 379 18.77 -12.71 -6.57
C ALA A 379 19.53 -11.50 -6.01
N VAL A 380 19.02 -10.31 -6.31
CA VAL A 380 19.55 -9.04 -5.80
C VAL A 380 18.47 -8.35 -4.96
N PHE A 381 18.88 -7.73 -3.85
CA PHE A 381 18.01 -6.88 -3.04
C PHE A 381 18.49 -5.44 -3.06
N TRP A 382 17.57 -4.49 -3.28
CA TRP A 382 17.84 -3.06 -3.21
C TRP A 382 16.83 -2.35 -2.28
N PRO A 383 17.31 -1.69 -1.21
CA PRO A 383 16.44 -0.79 -0.48
C PRO A 383 16.11 0.44 -1.33
N MET A 384 14.92 1.00 -1.12
CA MET A 384 14.47 2.24 -1.73
C MET A 384 14.29 3.30 -0.64
N PRO A 385 15.34 4.10 -0.35
CA PRO A 385 15.26 5.18 0.64
C PRO A 385 14.13 6.15 0.32
N ASP A 386 13.53 6.74 1.37
CA ASP A 386 12.44 7.72 1.26
C ASP A 386 11.16 7.23 0.53
N LEU A 387 11.03 5.91 0.32
CA LEU A 387 9.83 5.26 -0.22
C LEU A 387 9.17 4.33 0.80
N GLY A 388 7.86 4.19 0.72
CA GLY A 388 7.04 3.26 1.48
C GLY A 388 6.55 2.08 0.63
N HIS A 389 5.37 1.55 0.97
CA HIS A 389 4.82 0.32 0.40
C HIS A 389 4.18 0.48 -1.00
N PHE A 390 3.98 1.71 -1.48
CA PHE A 390 3.35 1.96 -2.78
C PHE A 390 4.26 2.76 -3.69
N PRO A 391 5.54 2.37 -3.87
CA PRO A 391 6.57 3.25 -4.43
C PRO A 391 6.18 3.82 -5.80
N MET A 392 5.54 3.01 -6.65
CA MET A 392 5.05 3.40 -7.98
C MET A 392 3.97 4.48 -7.99
N ALA A 393 3.21 4.62 -6.91
CA ALA A 393 2.05 5.51 -6.80
C ALA A 393 2.28 6.64 -5.80
N GLU A 394 3.04 6.42 -4.72
CA GLU A 394 3.28 7.42 -3.67
C GLU A 394 4.35 8.43 -4.08
N ASN A 395 5.36 8.01 -4.84
CA ASN A 395 6.38 8.91 -5.41
C ASN A 395 6.92 8.35 -6.74
N PRO A 396 6.11 8.44 -7.82
CA PRO A 396 6.43 7.83 -9.10
C PRO A 396 7.79 8.23 -9.72
N PRO A 397 8.26 9.50 -9.66
CA PRO A 397 9.58 9.85 -10.19
C PRO A 397 10.73 9.15 -9.46
N LEU A 398 10.70 9.11 -8.13
CA LEU A 398 11.74 8.43 -7.35
C LEU A 398 11.72 6.92 -7.61
N PHE A 399 10.52 6.31 -7.68
CA PHE A 399 10.41 4.91 -8.06
C PHE A 399 10.90 4.65 -9.50
N ALA A 400 10.63 5.55 -10.45
CA ALA A 400 11.08 5.39 -11.83
C ALA A 400 12.61 5.31 -11.95
N GLU A 401 13.36 6.01 -11.09
CA GLU A 401 14.82 5.90 -11.03
C GLU A 401 15.28 4.49 -10.62
N HIS A 402 14.71 3.96 -9.52
CA HIS A 402 14.98 2.59 -9.07
C HIS A 402 14.53 1.54 -10.09
N PHE A 403 13.36 1.74 -10.68
CA PHE A 403 12.77 0.84 -11.65
C PHE A 403 13.59 0.79 -12.95
N ALA A 404 14.06 1.94 -13.45
CA ALA A 404 14.96 1.99 -14.60
C ALA A 404 16.28 1.26 -14.33
N ALA A 405 16.87 1.43 -13.15
CA ALA A 405 18.08 0.70 -12.77
C ALA A 405 17.84 -0.83 -12.69
N ALA A 406 16.64 -1.26 -12.27
CA ALA A 406 16.23 -2.66 -12.28
C ALA A 406 16.14 -3.22 -13.70
N LEU A 407 15.50 -2.49 -14.61
CA LEU A 407 15.42 -2.85 -16.02
C LEU A 407 16.82 -2.95 -16.66
N ASP A 408 17.69 -1.98 -16.41
CA ASP A 408 19.08 -1.99 -16.89
C ASP A 408 19.84 -3.24 -16.40
N ARG A 409 19.64 -3.62 -15.13
CA ARG A 409 20.27 -4.80 -14.53
C ARG A 409 19.79 -6.11 -15.14
N LEU A 410 18.53 -6.16 -15.59
CA LEU A 410 17.93 -7.26 -16.33
C LEU A 410 18.31 -7.26 -17.82
N GLY A 411 19.04 -6.24 -18.29
CA GLY A 411 19.43 -6.11 -19.70
C GLY A 411 18.28 -5.65 -20.61
N ILE A 412 17.24 -5.04 -20.04
CA ILE A 412 16.19 -4.35 -20.80
C ILE A 412 16.72 -2.94 -21.12
N PRO A 413 17.08 -2.64 -22.38
CA PRO A 413 17.77 -1.41 -22.81
C PRO A 413 16.86 -0.21 -22.88
#